data_AF-X0Y5A1-F1
#
_entry.id   AF-X0Y5A1-F1
#
_cell.length_a   1.000
_cell.length_b   1.000
_cell.length_c   1.000
_cell.angle_alpha   90.00
_cell.angle_beta   90.00
_cell.angle_gamma   90.00
#
_symmetry.space_group_name_H-M   'P 1'
#
loop_
_entity.id
_entity.type
_entity.pdbx_description
1 polymer ?
#
loop_
_entity_poly.entity_id
_entity_poly.type
_entity_poly.pdbx_seq_one_letter_code
_entity_poly.pdbx_strand_id
1 'polypeptide(L)'
;EIANYPFTTIKPNHGVGYVKVECADKDFNTKCNPKFGYCINNTRFVPVDMLDVAGLVPGAHKGLGKGNEFLDDLRQADVLIHVIDVSGSTNEKGEPVKPLSYDPAKDIKFLEVEIDMWYFGIIKKSWEKIARQTQQEKAQIHKVLAEQLSALKVTENMLENLIKKLNLPPEKPIEWAEEDLKNIAIELRKQTKPMIIAANKIDVPGAEKNFARLENEFPDHMLIACSAESELALKEAAKQGLIDYTPGEKDFKI
;
A
#
# COMPACT_ATOMS: atom_id res chain seq x y z
N GLU A 1 8.51 -1.75 24.61
CA GLU A 1 9.70 -2.10 23.81
C GLU A 1 9.24 -2.58 22.44
N ILE A 2 9.57 -1.84 21.38
CA ILE A 2 9.38 -2.29 19.99
C ILE A 2 10.62 -3.15 19.71
N ALA A 3 10.48 -4.46 19.87
CA ALA A 3 11.58 -5.38 19.66
C ALA A 3 11.72 -5.69 18.16
N ASN A 4 12.95 -5.61 17.64
CA ASN A 4 13.32 -5.99 16.27
C ASN A 4 13.27 -7.51 16.09
N TYR A 5 12.07 -8.12 16.13
CA TYR A 5 11.89 -9.51 15.74
C TYR A 5 11.27 -9.56 14.34
N PRO A 6 12.06 -9.84 13.31
CA PRO A 6 11.53 -10.04 11.98
C PRO A 6 10.78 -11.40 12.01
N PHE A 7 9.50 -11.40 11.62
CA PHE A 7 8.71 -12.59 11.30
C PHE A 7 7.99 -13.36 12.43
N THR A 8 7.52 -12.70 13.48
CA THR A 8 6.47 -13.31 14.33
C THR A 8 5.08 -12.96 13.82
N THR A 9 4.43 -13.95 13.22
CA THR A 9 2.99 -13.96 12.89
C THR A 9 2.15 -13.54 14.08
N ILE A 10 1.60 -12.34 14.02
CA ILE A 10 0.45 -11.91 14.81
C ILE A 10 -0.60 -11.57 13.75
N LYS A 11 -1.85 -12.00 13.95
CA LYS A 11 -2.99 -11.56 13.12
C LYS A 11 -2.84 -10.05 12.83
N PRO A 12 -3.19 -9.57 11.63
CA PRO A 12 -2.96 -8.17 11.30
C PRO A 12 -3.58 -7.28 12.37
N ASN A 13 -2.78 -6.35 12.91
CA ASN A 13 -3.26 -5.49 13.99
C ASN A 13 -4.16 -4.43 13.36
N HIS A 14 -5.41 -4.38 13.81
CA HIS A 14 -6.34 -3.35 13.38
C HIS A 14 -6.06 -2.07 14.17
N GLY A 15 -5.69 -1.01 13.47
CA GLY A 15 -5.46 0.33 14.00
C GLY A 15 -6.48 1.33 13.47
N VAL A 16 -6.59 2.48 14.13
CA VAL A 16 -7.36 3.62 13.63
C VAL A 16 -6.41 4.80 13.47
N GLY A 17 -6.25 5.25 12.23
CA GLY A 17 -5.57 6.49 11.87
C GLY A 17 -6.56 7.65 11.79
N TYR A 18 -6.06 8.85 11.56
CA TYR A 18 -6.89 10.04 11.38
C TYR A 18 -6.39 10.91 10.23
N VAL A 19 -7.32 11.35 9.39
CA VAL A 19 -7.07 12.36 8.36
C VAL A 19 -7.59 13.70 8.87
N LYS A 20 -6.74 14.72 8.74
CA LYS A 20 -7.06 16.11 9.09
C LYS A 20 -7.81 16.77 7.93
N VAL A 21 -8.96 17.36 8.22
CA VAL A 21 -9.70 18.21 7.28
C VAL A 21 -10.16 19.47 8.00
N GLU A 22 -10.27 20.59 7.29
CA GLU A 22 -10.89 21.78 7.86
C GLU A 22 -12.33 21.46 8.27
N CYS A 23 -12.70 21.85 9.49
CA CYS A 23 -14.05 21.62 9.97
C CYS A 23 -14.96 22.74 9.48
N ALA A 24 -16.16 22.36 9.03
CA ALA A 24 -17.20 23.30 8.63
C ALA A 24 -17.68 24.19 9.80
N ASP A 25 -17.37 23.84 11.05
CA ASP A 25 -17.80 24.60 12.23
C ASP A 25 -17.29 26.07 12.21
N LYS A 26 -16.13 26.29 11.60
CA LYS A 26 -15.55 27.60 11.26
C LYS A 26 -16.50 28.49 10.46
N ASP A 27 -17.28 27.91 9.55
CA ASP A 27 -18.18 28.65 8.65
C ASP A 27 -19.54 28.95 9.29
N PHE A 28 -19.93 28.16 10.30
CA PHE A 28 -21.26 28.21 10.91
C PHE A 28 -21.26 28.74 12.35
N ASN A 29 -20.12 29.25 12.83
CA ASN A 29 -19.92 29.78 14.20
C ASN A 29 -20.52 28.85 15.28
N THR A 30 -20.39 27.55 15.07
CA THR A 30 -20.95 26.49 15.92
C THR A 30 -19.82 25.62 16.45
N LYS A 31 -20.11 24.73 17.40
CA LYS A 31 -19.12 23.77 17.92
C LYS A 31 -19.36 22.41 17.29
N CYS A 32 -18.35 21.86 16.61
CA CYS A 32 -18.44 20.50 16.08
C CYS A 32 -18.58 19.47 17.22
N ASN A 33 -19.57 18.57 17.11
CA ASN A 33 -19.76 17.43 18.01
C ASN A 33 -19.89 16.12 17.22
N PRO A 34 -18.77 15.56 16.71
CA PRO A 34 -18.82 14.41 15.82
C PRO A 34 -19.10 13.10 16.56
N LYS A 35 -19.86 12.18 15.91
CA LYS A 35 -20.06 10.83 16.43
C LYS A 35 -18.82 9.92 16.31
N PHE A 36 -17.98 10.18 15.30
CA PHE A 36 -16.79 9.38 14.99
C PHE A 36 -15.56 10.28 14.89
N GLY A 37 -14.43 9.92 15.49
CA GLY A 37 -13.26 10.79 15.56
C GLY A 37 -13.49 12.02 16.45
N TYR A 38 -12.71 13.09 16.24
CA TYR A 38 -12.75 14.29 17.09
C TYR A 38 -12.48 15.58 16.30
N CYS A 39 -12.66 16.73 16.93
CA CYS A 39 -12.36 18.06 16.38
C CYS A 39 -11.52 18.85 17.38
N ILE A 40 -10.43 19.47 16.92
CA ILE A 40 -9.55 20.34 17.72
C ILE A 40 -9.37 21.63 16.93
N ASN A 41 -9.68 22.77 17.52
CA ASN A 41 -9.44 24.10 16.93
C ASN A 41 -9.88 24.22 15.46
N ASN A 42 -11.15 23.89 15.18
CA ASN A 42 -11.74 23.88 13.82
C ASN A 42 -11.04 22.93 12.83
N THR A 43 -10.23 21.99 13.32
CA THR A 43 -9.62 20.92 12.53
C THR A 43 -10.26 19.60 12.89
N ARG A 44 -10.87 18.96 11.91
CA ARG A 44 -11.59 17.71 12.06
C ARG A 44 -10.69 16.52 11.77
N PHE A 45 -10.69 15.55 12.67
CA PHE A 45 -9.94 14.30 12.57
C PHE A 45 -10.89 13.17 12.19
N VAL A 46 -10.93 12.85 10.90
CA VAL A 46 -11.78 11.80 10.34
C VAL A 46 -11.06 10.46 10.51
N PRO A 47 -11.65 9.47 11.20
CA PRO A 47 -11.00 8.19 11.41
C PRO A 47 -10.86 7.42 10.10
N VAL A 48 -9.72 6.75 9.93
CA VAL A 48 -9.43 5.85 8.82
C VAL A 48 -8.94 4.53 9.40
N ASP A 49 -9.53 3.43 8.96
CA ASP A 49 -9.10 2.09 9.39
C ASP A 49 -7.73 1.78 8.79
N MET A 50 -6.82 1.31 9.62
CA MET A 50 -5.47 0.90 9.22
C MET A 50 -5.28 -0.55 9.57
N LEU A 51 -4.73 -1.30 8.62
CA LEU A 51 -4.33 -2.68 8.84
C LEU A 51 -2.81 -2.73 8.88
N ASP A 52 -2.24 -3.11 10.02
CA ASP A 52 -0.82 -3.39 10.15
C ASP A 52 -0.55 -4.81 9.66
N VAL A 53 0.24 -4.93 8.59
CA VAL A 53 0.50 -6.19 7.91
C VAL A 53 2.01 -6.45 7.91
N ALA A 54 2.42 -7.66 8.29
CA ALA A 54 3.83 -8.02 8.50
C ALA A 54 4.67 -7.94 7.21
N GLY A 55 5.94 -7.55 7.28
CA GLY A 55 6.80 -7.46 6.09
C GLY A 55 6.87 -8.74 5.24
N LEU A 56 6.85 -8.58 3.91
CA LEU A 56 7.03 -9.69 2.96
C LEU A 56 8.50 -10.08 2.82
N VAL A 57 8.74 -11.38 2.63
CA VAL A 57 10.05 -11.95 2.29
C VAL A 57 10.07 -12.28 0.81
N PRO A 58 11.23 -12.19 0.12
CA PRO A 58 11.33 -12.58 -1.27
C PRO A 58 10.79 -13.97 -1.59
N GLY A 59 9.92 -14.05 -2.61
CA GLY A 59 9.27 -15.29 -3.05
C GLY A 59 7.95 -15.62 -2.35
N ALA A 60 7.36 -14.69 -1.61
CA ALA A 60 6.06 -14.85 -0.95
C ALA A 60 4.93 -15.24 -1.93
N HIS A 61 4.90 -14.65 -3.12
CA HIS A 61 3.91 -14.98 -4.18
C HIS A 61 3.96 -16.44 -4.66
N LYS A 62 5.09 -17.14 -4.45
CA LYS A 62 5.25 -18.56 -4.81
C LYS A 62 4.71 -19.52 -3.75
N GLY A 63 4.12 -18.99 -2.67
CA GLY A 63 3.65 -19.78 -1.53
C GLY A 63 4.77 -20.27 -0.61
N LEU A 64 5.96 -19.65 -0.68
CA LEU A 64 7.04 -19.91 0.27
C LEU A 64 6.75 -19.14 1.57
N GLY A 65 6.46 -19.87 2.65
CA GLY A 65 6.22 -19.29 3.97
C GLY A 65 4.81 -18.74 4.20
N LYS A 66 4.67 -17.77 5.12
CA LYS A 66 3.38 -17.15 5.50
C LYS A 66 2.92 -16.01 4.58
N GLY A 67 3.64 -15.78 3.48
CA GLY A 67 3.35 -14.68 2.54
C GLY A 67 1.95 -14.74 1.92
N ASN A 68 1.36 -15.93 1.75
CA ASN A 68 -0.01 -16.05 1.26
C ASN A 68 -1.06 -15.51 2.24
N GLU A 69 -0.85 -15.65 3.56
CA GLU A 69 -1.78 -15.09 4.57
C GLU A 69 -1.74 -13.55 4.52
N PHE A 70 -0.53 -12.97 4.39
CA PHE A 70 -0.35 -11.53 4.19
C PHE A 70 -1.05 -11.01 2.93
N LEU A 71 -0.88 -11.71 1.81
CA LEU A 71 -1.48 -11.32 0.54
C LEU A 71 -3.02 -11.38 0.61
N ASP A 72 -3.57 -12.30 1.41
CA ASP A 72 -5.00 -12.35 1.67
C ASP A 72 -5.50 -11.16 2.50
N ASP A 73 -4.72 -10.70 3.48
CA ASP A 73 -5.01 -9.48 4.24
C ASP A 73 -5.00 -8.23 3.33
N LEU A 74 -4.08 -8.19 2.35
CA LEU A 74 -4.02 -7.11 1.36
C LEU A 74 -5.28 -7.01 0.48
N ARG A 75 -6.07 -8.08 0.34
CA ARG A 75 -7.32 -8.03 -0.46
C ARG A 75 -8.29 -6.98 0.07
N GLN A 76 -8.33 -6.82 1.40
CA GLN A 76 -9.26 -5.92 2.07
C GLN A 76 -8.84 -4.45 1.96
N ALA A 77 -7.54 -4.18 1.79
CA ALA A 77 -7.01 -2.83 1.73
C ALA A 77 -7.50 -2.06 0.49
N ASP A 78 -7.78 -0.77 0.63
CA ASP A 78 -8.05 0.14 -0.48
C ASP A 78 -6.78 0.82 -0.99
N VAL A 79 -5.82 1.06 -0.10
CA VAL A 79 -4.56 1.75 -0.36
C VAL A 79 -3.47 1.03 0.44
N LEU A 80 -2.26 0.98 -0.10
CA LEU A 80 -1.08 0.43 0.57
C LEU A 80 -0.16 1.56 1.00
N ILE A 81 0.30 1.52 2.25
CA ILE A 81 1.41 2.35 2.73
C ILE A 81 2.63 1.45 2.84
N HIS A 82 3.55 1.58 1.89
CA HIS A 82 4.80 0.84 1.89
C HIS A 82 5.85 1.59 2.68
N VAL A 83 6.16 1.10 3.88
CA VAL A 83 7.17 1.69 4.75
C VAL A 83 8.54 1.14 4.38
N ILE A 84 9.44 2.00 3.94
CA ILE A 84 10.83 1.65 3.59
C ILE A 84 11.81 2.34 4.52
N ASP A 85 12.99 1.73 4.71
CA ASP A 85 14.11 2.39 5.39
C ASP A 85 14.94 3.18 4.37
N VAL A 86 14.71 4.49 4.30
CA VAL A 86 15.42 5.36 3.36
C VAL A 86 16.89 5.58 3.72
N SER A 87 17.27 5.30 4.97
CA SER A 87 18.66 5.37 5.43
C SER A 87 19.52 4.24 4.88
N GLY A 88 18.94 3.18 4.34
CA GLY A 88 19.68 2.00 3.87
C GLY A 88 20.43 1.28 5.00
N SER A 89 19.91 1.37 6.23
CA SER A 89 20.47 0.71 7.42
C SER A 89 19.86 -0.67 7.72
N THR A 90 18.94 -1.14 6.88
CA THR A 90 18.42 -2.51 6.89
C THR A 90 18.57 -3.16 5.52
N ASN A 91 18.86 -4.46 5.49
CA ASN A 91 18.89 -5.25 4.26
C ASN A 91 17.50 -5.79 3.88
N GLU A 92 17.42 -6.53 2.76
CA GLU A 92 16.21 -7.17 2.24
C GLU A 92 15.49 -8.13 3.21
N LYS A 93 16.16 -8.58 4.28
CA LYS A 93 15.60 -9.45 5.31
C LYS A 93 15.16 -8.69 6.57
N GLY A 94 15.33 -7.36 6.58
CA GLY A 94 15.11 -6.52 7.76
C GLY A 94 16.24 -6.61 8.80
N GLU A 95 17.40 -7.17 8.45
CA GLU A 95 18.54 -7.23 9.36
C GLU A 95 19.32 -5.92 9.32
N PRO A 96 19.82 -5.44 10.48
CA PRO A 96 20.57 -4.18 10.54
C PRO A 96 21.92 -4.31 9.82
N VAL A 97 22.20 -3.34 8.96
CA VAL A 97 23.45 -3.17 8.24
C VAL A 97 23.98 -1.75 8.46
N LYS A 98 25.19 -1.46 7.97
CA LYS A 98 25.75 -0.11 8.09
C LYS A 98 24.82 0.90 7.38
N PRO A 99 24.56 2.09 7.96
CA PRO A 99 23.80 3.12 7.27
C PRO A 99 24.37 3.41 5.88
N LEU A 100 23.49 3.69 4.93
CA LEU A 100 23.79 3.96 3.52
C LEU A 100 24.45 2.79 2.76
N SER A 101 24.47 1.57 3.32
CA SER A 101 25.08 0.41 2.64
C SER A 101 24.10 -0.37 1.77
N TYR A 102 22.81 -0.34 2.10
CA TYR A 102 21.76 -0.96 1.31
C TYR A 102 21.05 0.07 0.43
N ASP A 103 20.56 -0.37 -0.72
CA ASP A 103 19.82 0.48 -1.67
C ASP A 103 18.30 0.32 -1.44
N PRO A 104 17.61 1.34 -0.89
CA PRO A 104 16.19 1.24 -0.59
C PRO A 104 15.31 1.11 -1.85
N ALA A 105 15.82 1.45 -3.04
CA ALA A 105 15.10 1.26 -4.30
C ALA A 105 14.75 -0.21 -4.55
N LYS A 106 15.57 -1.13 -4.00
CA LYS A 106 15.32 -2.56 -4.10
C LYS A 106 14.06 -2.97 -3.36
N ASP A 107 13.77 -2.38 -2.20
CA ASP A 107 12.59 -2.74 -1.40
C ASP A 107 11.28 -2.27 -2.05
N ILE A 108 11.32 -1.14 -2.75
CA ILE A 108 10.18 -0.65 -3.53
C ILE A 108 9.88 -1.62 -4.69
N LYS A 109 10.88 -1.86 -5.55
CA LYS A 109 10.74 -2.76 -6.71
C LYS A 109 10.36 -4.18 -6.29
N PHE A 110 10.95 -4.64 -5.19
CA PHE A 110 10.68 -5.94 -4.62
C PHE A 110 9.18 -6.10 -4.30
N LEU A 111 8.61 -5.17 -3.53
CA LEU A 111 7.22 -5.27 -3.13
C LEU A 111 6.27 -5.20 -4.34
N GLU A 112 6.56 -4.30 -5.28
CA GLU A 112 5.76 -4.19 -6.50
C GLU A 112 5.72 -5.51 -7.29
N VAL A 113 6.88 -6.12 -7.53
CA VAL A 113 6.98 -7.38 -8.26
C VAL A 113 6.24 -8.50 -7.52
N GLU A 114 6.34 -8.58 -6.19
CA GLU A 114 5.63 -9.61 -5.41
C GLU A 114 4.11 -9.48 -5.54
N ILE A 115 3.56 -8.26 -5.42
CA ILE A 115 2.11 -8.04 -5.53
C ILE A 115 1.66 -8.26 -6.99
N ASP A 116 2.42 -7.81 -7.98
CA ASP A 116 2.11 -8.02 -9.40
C ASP A 116 2.08 -9.52 -9.75
N MET A 117 3.06 -10.28 -9.27
CA MET A 117 3.12 -11.73 -9.49
C MET A 117 2.02 -12.47 -8.72
N TRP A 118 1.58 -11.95 -7.57
CA TRP A 118 0.42 -12.48 -6.86
C TRP A 118 -0.88 -12.28 -7.65
N TYR A 119 -1.14 -11.08 -8.17
CA TYR A 119 -2.29 -10.83 -9.07
C TYR A 119 -2.25 -11.75 -10.29
N PHE A 120 -1.08 -11.86 -10.93
CA PHE A 120 -0.88 -12.74 -12.06
C PHE A 120 -1.14 -14.21 -11.70
N GLY A 121 -0.67 -14.67 -10.53
CA GLY A 121 -0.93 -16.03 -10.04
C GLY A 121 -2.42 -16.33 -9.85
N ILE A 122 -3.19 -15.36 -9.33
CA ILE A 122 -4.66 -15.48 -9.18
C ILE A 122 -5.33 -15.63 -10.55
N ILE A 123 -4.97 -14.78 -11.51
CA ILE A 123 -5.52 -14.81 -12.88
C ILE A 123 -5.15 -16.12 -13.56
N LYS A 124 -3.86 -16.48 -13.55
CA LYS A 124 -3.32 -17.66 -14.23
C LYS A 124 -3.96 -18.96 -13.74
N LYS A 125 -4.20 -19.09 -12.43
CA LYS A 125 -4.79 -20.31 -11.82
C LYS A 125 -6.15 -20.66 -12.42
N SER A 126 -6.96 -19.66 -12.77
CA SER A 126 -8.31 -19.86 -13.31
C SER A 126 -8.40 -19.61 -14.82
N TRP A 127 -7.30 -19.15 -15.45
CA TRP A 127 -7.31 -18.64 -16.82
C TRP A 127 -7.78 -19.66 -17.86
N GLU A 128 -7.25 -20.89 -17.82
CA GLU A 128 -7.62 -21.91 -18.82
C GLU A 128 -9.12 -22.21 -18.84
N LYS A 129 -9.74 -22.25 -17.65
CA LYS A 129 -11.19 -22.46 -17.51
C LYS A 129 -11.96 -21.26 -18.06
N ILE A 130 -11.57 -20.04 -17.66
CA ILE A 130 -12.21 -18.80 -18.07
C ILE A 130 -12.14 -18.63 -19.59
N ALA A 131 -10.95 -18.80 -20.18
CA ALA A 131 -10.73 -18.65 -21.61
C ALA A 131 -11.59 -19.63 -22.44
N ARG A 132 -11.67 -20.90 -22.02
CA ARG A 132 -12.53 -21.91 -22.67
C ARG A 132 -14.01 -21.57 -22.54
N GLN A 133 -14.45 -21.16 -21.34
CA GLN A 133 -15.83 -20.82 -21.08
C GLN A 133 -16.30 -19.63 -21.92
N THR A 134 -15.51 -18.54 -21.97
CA THR A 134 -15.80 -17.36 -22.80
C THR A 134 -15.93 -17.73 -24.28
N GLN A 135 -15.04 -18.59 -24.79
CA GLN A 135 -15.04 -18.96 -26.20
C GLN A 135 -16.19 -19.89 -26.59
N GLN A 136 -16.59 -20.81 -25.70
CA GLN A 136 -17.67 -21.78 -25.97
C GLN A 136 -19.06 -21.21 -25.68
N GLU A 137 -19.21 -20.47 -24.57
CA GLU A 137 -20.50 -19.96 -24.09
C GLU A 137 -20.78 -18.53 -24.57
N LYS A 138 -19.86 -17.92 -25.32
CA LYS A 138 -19.89 -16.50 -25.73
C LYS A 138 -20.10 -15.55 -24.52
N ALA A 139 -19.65 -15.97 -23.35
CA ALA A 139 -19.68 -15.13 -22.16
C ALA A 139 -18.76 -13.92 -22.34
N GLN A 140 -19.08 -12.81 -21.69
CA GLN A 140 -18.26 -11.61 -21.75
C GLN A 140 -17.05 -11.75 -20.81
N ILE A 141 -15.83 -11.79 -21.37
CA ILE A 141 -14.58 -12.04 -20.62
C ILE A 141 -14.40 -11.07 -19.43
N HIS A 142 -14.74 -9.80 -19.61
CA HIS A 142 -14.62 -8.77 -18.56
C HIS A 142 -15.53 -9.07 -17.36
N LYS A 143 -16.71 -9.67 -17.56
CA LYS A 143 -17.62 -10.06 -16.47
C LYS A 143 -17.09 -11.24 -15.69
N VAL A 144 -16.69 -12.29 -16.41
CA VAL A 144 -16.16 -13.52 -15.78
C VAL A 144 -14.88 -13.22 -14.99
N LEU A 145 -14.00 -12.38 -15.52
CA LEU A 145 -12.79 -11.93 -14.80
C LEU A 145 -13.14 -11.01 -13.61
N ALA A 146 -14.13 -10.11 -13.74
CA ALA A 146 -14.54 -9.25 -12.63
C ALA A 146 -15.13 -10.05 -11.47
N GLU A 147 -15.96 -11.06 -11.76
CA GLU A 147 -16.50 -11.95 -10.74
C GLU A 147 -15.39 -12.69 -9.99
N GLN A 148 -14.40 -13.20 -10.73
CA GLN A 148 -13.26 -13.91 -10.14
C GLN A 148 -12.39 -13.00 -9.27
N LEU A 149 -12.12 -11.78 -9.75
CA LEU A 149 -11.26 -10.80 -9.09
C LEU A 149 -12.02 -9.83 -8.17
N SER A 150 -13.30 -10.10 -7.89
CA SER A 150 -14.16 -9.26 -7.06
C SER A 150 -13.59 -9.04 -5.66
N ALA A 151 -12.93 -10.06 -5.10
CA ALA A 151 -12.23 -9.98 -3.81
C ALA A 151 -11.08 -8.97 -3.80
N LEU A 152 -10.54 -8.61 -4.97
CA LEU A 152 -9.49 -7.58 -5.14
C LEU A 152 -10.08 -6.19 -5.42
N LYS A 153 -11.42 -6.04 -5.32
CA LYS A 153 -12.16 -4.82 -5.65
C LYS A 153 -12.09 -4.44 -7.14
N VAL A 154 -11.84 -5.42 -8.02
CA VAL A 154 -11.89 -5.23 -9.47
C VAL A 154 -13.34 -5.16 -9.94
N THR A 155 -13.66 -4.17 -10.78
CA THR A 155 -15.01 -3.98 -11.34
C THR A 155 -15.05 -4.33 -12.85
N GLU A 156 -16.25 -4.61 -13.36
CA GLU A 156 -16.46 -4.87 -14.80
C GLU A 156 -15.95 -3.72 -15.67
N ASN A 157 -16.23 -2.47 -15.29
CA ASN A 157 -15.81 -1.28 -16.03
C ASN A 157 -14.28 -1.14 -16.08
N MET A 158 -13.58 -1.47 -14.99
CA MET A 158 -12.11 -1.44 -14.97
C MET A 158 -11.54 -2.42 -16.00
N LEU A 159 -12.04 -3.66 -16.01
CA LEU A 159 -11.60 -4.68 -16.95
C LEU A 159 -11.97 -4.36 -18.39
N GLU A 160 -13.18 -3.84 -18.64
CA GLU A 160 -13.59 -3.46 -19.99
C GLU A 160 -12.68 -2.36 -20.56
N ASN A 161 -12.39 -1.31 -19.77
CA ASN A 161 -11.50 -0.24 -20.17
C ASN A 161 -10.06 -0.74 -20.36
N LEU A 162 -9.61 -1.66 -19.50
CA LEU A 162 -8.27 -2.24 -19.57
C LEU A 162 -8.07 -3.08 -20.83
N ILE A 163 -9.03 -3.95 -21.16
CA ILE A 163 -8.98 -4.79 -22.35
C ILE A 163 -8.93 -3.92 -23.62
N LYS A 164 -9.71 -2.83 -23.65
CA LYS A 164 -9.65 -1.83 -24.73
C LYS A 164 -8.29 -1.15 -24.78
N LYS A 165 -7.75 -0.70 -23.64
CA LYS A 165 -6.43 -0.04 -23.53
C LYS A 165 -5.29 -0.94 -24.04
N LEU A 166 -5.35 -2.25 -23.76
CA LEU A 166 -4.35 -3.23 -24.18
C LEU A 166 -4.59 -3.80 -25.59
N ASN A 167 -5.65 -3.39 -26.28
CA ASN A 167 -6.05 -3.89 -27.61
C ASN A 167 -6.18 -5.43 -27.67
N LEU A 168 -6.63 -6.05 -26.58
CA LEU A 168 -6.76 -7.51 -26.51
C LEU A 168 -8.08 -7.97 -27.11
N PRO A 169 -8.11 -9.05 -27.92
CA PRO A 169 -9.34 -9.54 -28.55
C PRO A 169 -10.25 -10.19 -27.51
N PRO A 170 -11.39 -9.57 -27.11
CA PRO A 170 -12.22 -10.08 -26.02
C PRO A 170 -12.95 -11.37 -26.38
N GLU A 171 -13.16 -11.62 -27.68
CA GLU A 171 -13.84 -12.81 -28.20
C GLU A 171 -12.93 -14.05 -28.24
N LYS A 172 -11.61 -13.85 -28.13
CA LYS A 172 -10.60 -14.91 -28.25
C LYS A 172 -9.57 -14.83 -27.12
N PRO A 173 -9.99 -14.99 -25.86
CA PRO A 173 -9.06 -14.98 -24.72
C PRO A 173 -8.02 -16.10 -24.79
N ILE A 174 -8.28 -17.21 -25.50
CA ILE A 174 -7.31 -18.29 -25.64
C ILE A 174 -6.04 -17.88 -26.41
N GLU A 175 -6.13 -16.83 -27.24
CA GLU A 175 -5.00 -16.29 -28.00
C GLU A 175 -4.15 -15.31 -27.16
N TRP A 176 -4.62 -14.92 -25.96
CA TRP A 176 -3.87 -13.99 -25.11
C TRP A 176 -2.62 -14.67 -24.57
N ALA A 177 -1.48 -14.00 -24.72
CA ALA A 177 -0.20 -14.49 -24.27
C ALA A 177 -0.09 -14.37 -22.74
N GLU A 178 0.86 -15.12 -22.16
CA GLU A 178 1.16 -15.01 -20.74
C GLU A 178 1.58 -13.58 -20.34
N GLU A 179 2.24 -12.85 -21.24
CA GLU A 179 2.64 -11.47 -21.02
C GLU A 179 1.44 -10.52 -20.95
N ASP A 180 0.38 -10.78 -21.72
CA ASP A 180 -0.85 -9.99 -21.66
C ASP A 180 -1.52 -10.11 -20.29
N LEU A 181 -1.52 -11.33 -19.72
CA LEU A 181 -2.06 -11.58 -18.38
C LEU A 181 -1.25 -10.88 -17.29
N LYS A 182 0.08 -10.80 -17.44
CA LYS A 182 0.93 -10.04 -16.52
C LYS A 182 0.63 -8.54 -16.64
N ASN A 183 0.48 -8.01 -17.85
CA ASN A 183 0.14 -6.61 -18.06
C ASN A 183 -1.23 -6.26 -17.44
N ILE A 184 -2.21 -7.16 -17.57
CA ILE A 184 -3.50 -7.04 -16.88
C ILE A 184 -3.30 -7.02 -15.37
N ALA A 185 -2.51 -7.95 -14.82
CA ALA A 185 -2.24 -8.03 -13.38
C ALA A 185 -1.64 -6.73 -12.83
N ILE A 186 -0.60 -6.20 -13.49
CA ILE A 186 0.10 -4.97 -13.10
C ILE A 186 -0.87 -3.79 -13.11
N GLU A 187 -1.63 -3.62 -14.19
CA GLU A 187 -2.51 -2.46 -14.34
C GLU A 187 -3.71 -2.54 -13.39
N LEU A 188 -4.25 -3.73 -13.15
CA LEU A 188 -5.29 -3.91 -12.13
C LEU A 188 -4.76 -3.59 -10.74
N ARG A 189 -3.58 -4.09 -10.37
CA ARG A 189 -2.93 -3.77 -9.09
C ARG A 189 -2.79 -2.27 -8.90
N LYS A 190 -2.30 -1.54 -9.92
CA LYS A 190 -2.15 -0.07 -9.86
C LYS A 190 -3.48 0.65 -9.60
N GLN A 191 -4.58 0.15 -10.17
CA GLN A 191 -5.91 0.75 -10.00
C GLN A 191 -6.58 0.38 -8.66
N THR A 192 -6.46 -0.88 -8.21
CA THR A 192 -7.17 -1.38 -7.03
C THR A 192 -6.37 -1.30 -5.74
N LYS A 193 -5.05 -1.14 -5.83
CA LYS A 193 -4.10 -1.07 -4.71
C LYS A 193 -3.05 0.01 -4.98
N PRO A 194 -3.45 1.29 -5.09
CA PRO A 194 -2.49 2.39 -5.14
C PRO A 194 -1.57 2.34 -3.92
N MET A 195 -0.30 2.67 -4.14
CA MET A 195 0.75 2.55 -3.14
C MET A 195 1.40 3.90 -2.86
N ILE A 196 1.45 4.27 -1.58
CA ILE A 196 2.18 5.42 -1.06
C ILE A 196 3.45 4.88 -0.40
N ILE A 197 4.59 5.51 -0.66
CA ILE A 197 5.87 5.09 -0.09
C ILE A 197 6.19 6.01 1.09
N ALA A 198 6.17 5.45 2.30
CA ALA A 198 6.61 6.11 3.51
C ALA A 198 8.11 5.87 3.69
N ALA A 199 8.92 6.85 3.29
CA ALA A 199 10.37 6.83 3.38
C ALA A 199 10.81 7.16 4.82
N ASN A 200 10.83 6.14 5.66
CA ASN A 200 11.10 6.24 7.08
C ASN A 200 12.60 6.35 7.38
N LYS A 201 12.93 6.86 8.58
CA LYS A 201 14.29 7.14 9.06
C LYS A 201 15.02 8.24 8.27
N ILE A 202 14.27 9.25 7.81
CA ILE A 202 14.86 10.41 7.14
C ILE A 202 15.82 11.21 8.05
N ASP A 203 15.65 11.08 9.36
CA ASP A 203 16.48 11.69 10.40
C ASP A 203 17.92 11.14 10.44
N VAL A 204 18.20 10.00 9.79
CA VAL A 204 19.54 9.42 9.75
C VAL A 204 20.44 10.22 8.78
N PRO A 205 21.68 10.59 9.20
CA PRO A 205 22.58 11.36 8.35
C PRO A 205 22.82 10.71 6.97
N GLY A 206 22.54 11.48 5.91
CA GLY A 206 22.70 11.05 4.53
C GLY A 206 21.47 10.39 3.90
N ALA A 207 20.43 10.08 4.68
CA ALA A 207 19.18 9.51 4.18
C ALA A 207 18.46 10.43 3.18
N GLU A 208 18.59 11.76 3.34
CA GLU A 208 18.06 12.77 2.41
C GLU A 208 18.55 12.58 0.97
N LYS A 209 19.80 12.14 0.78
CA LYS A 209 20.35 11.89 -0.56
C LYS A 209 19.69 10.68 -1.22
N ASN A 210 19.42 9.63 -0.44
CA ASN A 210 18.68 8.48 -0.92
C ASN A 210 17.24 8.88 -1.24
N PHE A 211 16.59 9.65 -0.37
CA PHE A 211 15.23 10.14 -0.60
C PHE A 211 15.12 10.90 -1.93
N ALA A 212 15.98 11.91 -2.13
CA ALA A 212 16.00 12.68 -3.38
C ALA A 212 16.29 11.81 -4.61
N ARG A 213 17.14 10.78 -4.49
CA ARG A 213 17.36 9.81 -5.57
C ARG A 213 16.09 9.03 -5.90
N LEU A 214 15.39 8.54 -4.88
CA LEU A 214 14.18 7.74 -5.04
C LEU A 214 13.03 8.56 -5.65
N GLU A 215 12.89 9.84 -5.29
CA GLU A 215 11.90 10.73 -5.93
C GLU A 215 12.10 10.84 -7.44
N ASN A 216 13.36 10.83 -7.91
CA ASN A 216 13.68 10.86 -9.34
C ASN A 216 13.52 9.49 -10.01
N GLU A 217 13.79 8.39 -9.30
CA GLU A 217 13.71 7.03 -9.84
C GLU A 217 12.27 6.50 -9.91
N PHE A 218 11.39 6.96 -9.02
CA PHE A 218 10.01 6.52 -8.89
C PHE A 218 9.01 7.70 -8.98
N PRO A 219 8.98 8.45 -10.10
CA PRO A 219 8.16 9.66 -10.24
C PRO A 219 6.65 9.37 -10.20
N ASP A 220 6.25 8.14 -10.53
CA ASP A 220 4.85 7.71 -10.52
C ASP A 220 4.34 7.36 -9.10
N HIS A 221 5.24 7.32 -8.10
CA HIS A 221 4.88 7.03 -6.72
C HIS A 221 4.85 8.30 -5.87
N MET A 222 3.91 8.32 -4.92
CA MET A 222 3.89 9.34 -3.88
C MET A 222 4.86 8.95 -2.76
N LEU A 223 6.03 9.60 -2.72
CA LEU A 223 7.03 9.41 -1.68
C LEU A 223 6.85 10.47 -0.59
N ILE A 224 6.77 10.02 0.66
CA ILE A 224 6.63 10.89 1.84
C ILE A 224 7.77 10.56 2.80
N ALA A 225 8.66 11.54 3.00
CA ALA A 225 9.69 11.45 4.02
C ALA A 225 9.05 11.46 5.41
N CYS A 226 9.47 10.53 6.26
CA CYS A 226 8.97 10.44 7.63
C CYS A 226 10.04 9.96 8.61
N SER A 227 9.83 10.29 9.89
CA SER A 227 10.59 9.75 11.01
C SER A 227 9.59 9.25 12.06
N ALA A 228 9.32 7.94 12.02
CA ALA A 228 8.36 7.32 12.93
C ALA A 228 8.78 7.44 14.40
N GLU A 229 10.09 7.38 14.68
CA GLU A 229 10.65 7.57 16.02
C GLU A 229 10.42 9.00 16.53
N SER A 230 10.69 10.01 15.70
CA SER A 230 10.43 11.42 16.05
C SER A 230 8.94 11.68 16.30
N GLU A 231 8.06 11.17 15.44
CA GLU A 231 6.61 11.32 15.60
C GLU A 231 6.09 10.67 16.90
N LEU A 232 6.62 9.50 17.25
CA LEU A 232 6.28 8.83 18.51
C LEU A 232 6.73 9.65 19.71
N ALA A 233 7.96 10.16 19.71
CA ALA A 233 8.49 11.00 20.78
C ALA A 233 7.67 12.28 20.98
N LEU A 234 7.29 12.96 19.89
CA LEU A 234 6.44 14.15 19.95
C LEU A 234 5.04 13.83 20.51
N LYS A 235 4.43 12.73 20.09
CA LYS A 235 3.13 12.28 20.63
C LYS A 235 3.19 11.99 22.12
N GLU A 236 4.26 11.34 22.59
CA GLU A 236 4.44 11.03 24.01
C GLU A 236 4.66 12.30 24.83
N ALA A 237 5.48 13.24 24.36
CA ALA A 237 5.71 14.52 25.00
C ALA A 237 4.42 15.36 25.09
N ALA A 238 3.62 15.41 24.02
CA ALA A 238 2.34 16.11 23.99
C ALA A 238 1.33 15.49 24.96
N LYS A 239 1.28 14.15 25.02
CA LYS A 239 0.43 13.41 25.97
C LYS A 239 0.80 13.69 27.43
N GLN A 240 2.08 13.96 27.71
CA GLN A 240 2.56 14.36 29.04
C GLN A 240 2.37 15.86 29.32
N GLY A 241 1.87 16.64 28.35
CA GLY A 241 1.68 18.08 28.48
C GLY A 241 2.99 18.88 28.46
N LEU A 242 4.08 18.29 27.97
CA LEU A 242 5.39 18.95 27.85
C LEU A 242 5.48 19.88 26.64
N ILE A 243 4.65 19.63 25.62
CA ILE A 243 4.59 20.42 24.39
C ILE A 243 3.14 20.53 23.91
N ASP A 244 2.83 21.61 23.21
CA ASP A 244 1.63 21.74 22.38
C ASP A 244 1.96 21.26 20.96
N TYR A 245 1.57 20.02 20.67
CA TYR A 245 1.79 19.37 19.38
C TYR A 245 0.52 18.68 18.91
N THR A 246 0.20 18.91 17.64
CA THR A 246 -0.86 18.18 16.93
C THR A 246 -0.20 17.15 16.00
N PRO A 247 -0.55 15.86 16.08
CA PRO A 247 0.04 14.82 15.22
C PRO A 247 0.10 15.17 13.73
N GLY A 248 1.27 14.94 13.14
CA GLY A 248 1.56 15.25 11.73
C GLY A 248 1.62 16.74 11.41
N GLU A 249 1.82 17.62 12.39
CA GLU A 249 2.21 19.02 12.14
C GLU A 249 3.71 19.14 11.93
N LYS A 250 4.12 20.18 11.20
CA LYS A 250 5.54 20.47 10.96
C LYS A 250 6.23 21.10 12.16
N ASP A 251 5.43 21.74 13.03
CA ASP A 251 5.91 22.54 14.14
C ASP A 251 5.19 22.13 15.44
N PHE A 252 5.84 22.39 16.57
CA PHE A 252 5.29 22.25 17.92
C PHE A 252 5.75 23.41 18.80
N LYS A 253 5.05 23.64 19.92
CA LYS A 253 5.45 24.64 20.91
C LYS A 253 5.83 23.96 22.22
N ILE A 254 6.88 24.48 22.87
CA ILE A 254 7.36 24.04 24.18
C ILE A 254 6.84 25.01 25.23
#